data_AF-A0A352LZN9-F1
#
_entry.id   AF-A0A352LZN9-F1
#
_cell.length_a   1.000
_cell.length_b   1.000
_cell.length_c   1.000
_cell.angle_alpha   90.00
_cell.angle_beta   90.00
_cell.angle_gamma   90.00
#
_symmetry.space_group_name_H-M   'P 1'
#
loop_
_entity.id
_entity.type
_entity.pdbx_description
1 polymer ?
#
loop_
_entity_poly.entity_id
_entity_poly.type
_entity_poly.pdbx_seq_one_letter_code
_entity_poly.pdbx_strand_id
1 'polypeptide(L)'
;MKFKLTLLLNDISHIQKMECVRPLGAPGEFELVMPENAAASGPEGRVTVAGLLAFLGIDPEKDVIFVIINKKITFADVELHDLDHVELLAAVDGG
;
A
#
# COMPACT_ATOMS: atom_id res chain seq x y z
N MET A 1 -17.14 -2.54 5.68
CA MET A 1 -17.04 -1.07 5.88
C MET A 1 -16.07 -0.52 4.83
N LYS A 2 -15.69 0.76 4.86
CA LYS A 2 -14.60 1.29 4.00
C LYS A 2 -13.33 1.32 4.82
N PHE A 3 -12.24 0.83 4.24
CA PHE A 3 -10.91 0.79 4.80
C PHE A 3 -10.09 1.94 4.21
N LYS A 4 -9.44 2.72 5.07
CA LYS A 4 -8.66 3.90 4.69
C LYS A 4 -7.20 3.71 5.07
N LEU A 5 -6.30 4.08 4.17
CA LEU A 5 -4.86 4.14 4.41
C LEU A 5 -4.30 5.48 3.97
N THR A 6 -3.22 5.89 4.63
CA THR A 6 -2.30 6.90 4.11
C THR A 6 -1.16 6.18 3.41
N LEU A 7 -0.93 6.47 2.13
CA LEU A 7 0.16 5.92 1.33
C LEU A 7 1.22 7.00 1.09
N LEU A 8 2.49 6.63 1.28
CA LEU A 8 3.63 7.39 0.80
C LEU A 8 4.30 6.61 -0.33
N LEU A 9 4.22 7.13 -1.55
CA LEU A 9 4.68 6.45 -2.77
C LEU A 9 5.73 7.28 -3.50
N ASN A 10 6.84 6.62 -3.85
CA ASN A 10 7.87 7.22 -4.70
C ASN A 10 7.52 7.11 -6.20
N ASP A 11 6.82 6.04 -6.60
CA ASP A 11 6.30 5.86 -7.96
C ASP A 11 4.77 5.80 -7.92
N ILE A 12 4.14 6.73 -8.65
CA ILE A 12 2.69 6.88 -8.71
C ILE A 12 2.06 6.19 -9.92
N SER A 13 2.86 5.59 -10.81
CA SER A 13 2.40 4.96 -12.06
C SER A 13 1.32 3.91 -11.81
N HIS A 14 1.39 3.22 -10.66
CA HIS A 14 0.43 2.20 -10.22
C HIS A 14 -0.93 2.78 -9.77
N ILE A 15 -0.96 4.03 -9.27
CA ILE A 15 -2.16 4.61 -8.65
C ILE A 15 -2.82 5.72 -9.46
N GLN A 16 -2.17 6.23 -10.51
CA GLN A 16 -2.63 7.41 -11.28
C GLN A 16 -4.06 7.31 -11.83
N LYS A 17 -4.58 6.10 -12.05
CA LYS A 17 -5.91 5.86 -12.63
C LYS A 17 -6.93 5.34 -11.63
N MET A 18 -6.57 5.24 -10.35
CA MET A 18 -7.44 4.66 -9.32
C MET A 18 -8.36 5.72 -8.72
N GLU A 19 -9.68 5.58 -8.91
CA GLU A 19 -10.67 6.51 -8.34
C GLU A 19 -10.72 6.49 -6.79
N CYS A 20 -10.22 5.41 -6.19
CA CYS A 20 -10.13 5.23 -4.75
C CYS A 20 -8.91 5.94 -4.12
N VAL A 21 -8.05 6.56 -4.92
CA VAL A 21 -6.83 7.23 -4.46
C VAL A 21 -6.96 8.75 -4.63
N ARG A 22 -6.58 9.50 -3.59
CA ARG A 22 -6.63 10.98 -3.58
C ARG A 22 -5.34 11.55 -3.01
N PRO A 23 -4.80 12.66 -3.53
CA PRO A 23 -3.63 13.30 -2.92
C PRO A 23 -4.00 13.92 -1.55
N LEU A 24 -3.10 13.83 -0.56
CA LEU A 24 -3.31 14.35 0.81
C LEU A 24 -2.68 15.73 1.07
N GLY A 25 -1.84 16.23 0.18
CA GLY A 25 -1.33 17.61 0.20
C GLY A 25 0.20 17.73 0.15
N ALA A 26 0.94 16.69 0.58
CA ALA A 26 2.38 16.63 0.38
C ALA A 26 2.73 15.83 -0.89
N PRO A 27 3.87 16.12 -1.54
CA PRO A 27 4.36 15.31 -2.66
C PRO A 27 4.55 13.84 -2.24
N GLY A 28 3.96 12.92 -2.99
CA GLY A 28 4.05 11.48 -2.71
C GLY A 28 3.06 10.96 -1.66
N GLU A 29 2.28 11.83 -0.99
CA GLU A 29 1.27 11.42 -0.01
C GLU A 29 -0.13 11.29 -0.61
N PHE A 30 -0.75 10.13 -0.40
CA PHE A 30 -2.06 9.79 -0.93
C PHE A 30 -2.95 9.14 0.13
N GLU A 31 -4.25 9.39 0.06
CA GLU A 31 -5.28 8.67 0.77
C GLU A 31 -5.84 7.60 -0.15
N LEU A 32 -5.78 6.34 0.29
CA LEU A 32 -6.46 5.22 -0.36
C LEU A 32 -7.72 4.88 0.44
N VAL A 33 -8.88 4.90 -0.21
CA VAL A 33 -10.15 4.48 0.37
C VAL A 33 -10.71 3.32 -0.42
N MET A 34 -10.61 2.10 0.12
CA MET A 34 -11.03 0.89 -0.55
C MET A 34 -12.07 0.10 0.26
N PRO A 35 -12.88 -0.75 -0.40
CA PRO A 35 -13.63 -1.79 0.29
C PRO A 35 -12.68 -2.74 1.04
N GLU A 36 -13.02 -3.16 2.27
CA GLU A 36 -12.19 -4.09 3.06
C GLU A 36 -11.88 -5.40 2.32
N ASN A 37 -12.80 -5.88 1.49
CA ASN A 37 -12.62 -7.11 0.73
C ASN A 37 -11.70 -6.96 -0.50
N ALA A 38 -11.34 -5.73 -0.90
CA ALA A 38 -10.57 -5.49 -2.12
C ALA A 38 -9.10 -5.91 -2.00
N ALA A 39 -8.54 -5.80 -0.79
CA ALA A 39 -7.17 -6.21 -0.46
C ALA A 39 -7.15 -7.32 0.62
N ALA A 40 -8.31 -7.93 0.88
CA ALA A 40 -8.41 -9.04 1.82
C ALA A 40 -7.76 -10.30 1.23
N SER A 41 -6.95 -10.99 2.02
CA SER A 41 -6.33 -12.25 1.64
C SER A 41 -6.69 -13.37 2.63
N GLY A 42 -6.80 -14.60 2.12
CA GLY A 42 -7.02 -15.79 2.92
C GLY A 42 -8.46 -15.95 3.44
N PRO A 43 -8.72 -17.06 4.16
CA PRO A 43 -10.07 -17.46 4.60
C PRO A 43 -10.69 -16.53 5.65
N GLU A 44 -9.87 -15.73 6.34
CA GLU A 44 -10.35 -14.83 7.40
C GLU A 44 -10.71 -13.42 6.90
N GLY A 45 -10.49 -13.13 5.61
CA GLY A 45 -10.88 -11.85 5.02
C GLY A 45 -10.11 -10.63 5.53
N ARG A 46 -8.88 -10.83 6.04
CA ARG A 46 -8.03 -9.77 6.59
C ARG A 46 -7.29 -9.04 5.48
N VAL A 47 -7.19 -7.72 5.60
CA VAL A 47 -6.39 -6.88 4.70
C VAL A 47 -4.92 -7.02 5.06
N THR A 48 -4.09 -7.42 4.11
CA THR A 48 -2.66 -7.65 4.32
C THR A 48 -1.82 -6.76 3.40
N VAL A 49 -0.54 -6.60 3.72
CA VAL A 49 0.41 -5.92 2.84
C VAL A 49 0.47 -6.59 1.47
N ALA A 50 0.54 -7.92 1.42
CA ALA A 50 0.50 -8.67 0.16
C ALA A 50 -0.79 -8.39 -0.65
N GLY A 51 -1.95 -8.37 0.01
CA GLY A 51 -3.21 -8.03 -0.63
C GLY A 51 -3.28 -6.59 -1.13
N LEU A 52 -2.71 -5.64 -0.38
CA LEU A 52 -2.58 -4.24 -0.80
C LEU A 52 -1.70 -4.12 -2.05
N LEU A 53 -0.52 -4.75 -2.07
CA LEU A 53 0.39 -4.70 -3.22
C LEU A 53 -0.28 -5.30 -4.47
N ALA A 54 -0.97 -6.43 -4.33
CA ALA A 54 -1.73 -7.04 -5.40
C ALA A 54 -2.86 -6.12 -5.91
N PHE A 55 -3.59 -5.47 -4.99
CA PHE A 55 -4.64 -4.50 -5.34
C PHE A 55 -4.09 -3.29 -6.11
N LEU A 56 -2.91 -2.81 -5.75
CA LEU A 56 -2.22 -1.73 -6.44
C LEU A 56 -1.56 -2.19 -7.76
N GLY A 57 -1.58 -3.49 -8.08
CA GLY A 57 -0.91 -4.03 -9.26
C GLY A 57 0.62 -3.91 -9.18
N ILE A 58 1.16 -3.99 -7.97
CA ILE A 58 2.58 -3.89 -7.67
C ILE A 58 3.13 -5.29 -7.46
N ASP A 59 4.21 -5.62 -8.15
CA ASP A 59 4.87 -6.92 -8.06
C ASP A 59 6.11 -6.81 -7.17
N PRO A 60 6.06 -7.27 -5.90
CA PRO A 60 7.16 -7.08 -4.96
C PRO A 60 8.45 -7.77 -5.38
N GLU A 61 8.38 -8.80 -6.25
CA GLU A 61 9.56 -9.48 -6.78
C GLU A 61 10.27 -8.66 -7.87
N LYS A 62 9.52 -7.83 -8.61
CA LYS A 62 10.07 -6.98 -9.68
C LYS A 62 10.45 -5.59 -9.20
N ASP A 63 9.64 -5.01 -8.32
CA ASP A 63 9.74 -3.61 -7.92
C ASP A 63 10.51 -3.43 -6.61
N VAL A 64 10.96 -4.55 -6.00
CA VAL A 64 11.70 -4.67 -4.72
C VAL A 64 11.27 -3.61 -3.71
N ILE A 65 10.21 -3.89 -2.96
CA ILE A 65 9.57 -2.85 -2.14
C ILE A 65 9.81 -3.06 -0.65
N PHE A 66 10.36 -2.04 0.01
CA PHE A 66 10.29 -1.93 1.45
C PHE A 66 8.95 -1.34 1.84
N VAL A 67 8.24 -2.06 2.71
CA VAL A 67 6.97 -1.60 3.28
C VAL A 67 7.23 -1.13 4.70
N ILE A 68 6.88 0.12 4.99
CA ILE A 68 6.98 0.70 6.32
C ILE A 68 5.57 1.01 6.79
N ILE A 69 5.15 0.43 7.91
CA ILE A 69 3.86 0.73 8.54
C ILE A 69 4.10 1.48 9.84
N ASN A 70 3.53 2.67 9.99
CA ASN A 70 3.64 3.49 11.20
C ASN A 70 5.10 3.64 11.68
N LYS A 71 6.04 3.87 10.75
CA LYS A 71 7.49 4.00 10.96
C LYS A 71 8.22 2.70 11.37
N LYS A 72 7.60 1.53 11.20
CA LYS A 72 8.22 0.22 11.41
C LYS A 72 8.38 -0.50 10.07
N ILE A 73 9.60 -0.94 9.78
CA ILE A 73 9.88 -1.78 8.61
C ILE A 73 9.17 -3.12 8.81
N THR A 74 8.42 -3.55 7.80
CA THR A 74 7.61 -4.76 7.84
C THR A 74 7.80 -5.63 6.59
N PHE A 75 7.35 -6.88 6.69
CA PHE A 75 7.30 -7.84 5.58
C PHE A 75 5.87 -8.07 5.09
N ALA A 76 5.71 -8.76 3.96
CA ALA A 76 4.48 -8.84 3.17
C ALA A 76 3.26 -9.48 3.87
N ASP A 77 3.45 -10.29 4.91
CA ASP A 77 2.36 -11.01 5.58
C ASP A 77 1.70 -10.23 6.73
N VAL A 78 2.06 -8.96 6.92
CA VAL A 78 1.51 -8.14 8.00
C VAL A 78 0.10 -7.65 7.68
N GLU A 79 -0.78 -7.79 8.67
CA GLU A 79 -2.14 -7.26 8.64
C GLU A 79 -2.12 -5.73 8.70
N LEU A 80 -2.93 -5.10 7.87
CA LEU A 80 -3.13 -3.66 7.83
C LEU A 80 -4.39 -3.29 8.61
N HIS A 81 -4.33 -2.18 9.32
CA HIS A 81 -5.45 -1.62 10.06
C HIS A 81 -5.91 -0.30 9.47
N ASP A 82 -7.17 0.06 9.78
CA ASP A 82 -7.75 1.31 9.31
C ASP A 82 -6.91 2.49 9.84
N LEU A 83 -6.66 3.47 8.96
CA LEU A 83 -5.83 4.65 9.18
C LEU A 83 -4.32 4.40 9.31
N ASP A 84 -3.83 3.19 9.00
CA ASP A 84 -2.39 2.93 8.96
C ASP A 84 -1.69 3.84 7.94
N HIS A 85 -0.48 4.26 8.30
CA HIS A 85 0.43 4.97 7.42
C HIS A 85 1.40 3.96 6.79
N VAL A 86 1.29 3.78 5.48
CA VAL A 86 2.05 2.82 4.70
C VAL A 86 2.98 3.57 3.74
N GLU A 87 4.28 3.35 3.88
CA GLU A 87 5.27 3.88 2.95
C GLU A 87 5.78 2.72 2.08
N LEU A 88 5.73 2.90 0.76
CA LEU A 88 6.26 1.95 -0.22
C LEU A 88 7.50 2.57 -0.86
N LEU A 89 8.67 2.02 -0.53
CA LEU A 89 9.94 2.45 -1.08
C LEU A 89 10.45 1.37 -2.04
N ALA A 90 10.58 1.72 -3.33
CA ALA A 90 11.34 0.90 -4.26
C ALA A 90 12.80 0.82 -3.78
N ALA A 91 13.41 -0.35 -3.86
CA ALA A 91 14.83 -0.49 -3.66
C ALA A 91 15.51 0.26 -4.80
N VAL A 92 16.14 1.38 -4.47
CA VAL A 92 17.12 1.98 -5.35
C VAL A 92 18.23 0.95 -5.51
N ASP A 93 18.42 0.46 -6.75
CA ASP A 93 19.61 -0.28 -7.11
C ASP A 93 20.81 0.54 -6.61
N GLY A 94 21.49 0.00 -5.60
CA GLY A 94 22.75 0.57 -5.14
C GLY A 94 23.73 0.50 -6.30
N GLY A 95 24.20 1.66 -6.74
CA GLY A 95 25.34 1.75 -7.67
C GLY A 95 26.61 1.13 -7.09
#